data_AF-A0A560K3L9-F1
#
_entry.id   AF-A0A560K3L9-F1
#
_cell.length_a   1.000
_cell.length_b   1.000
_cell.length_c   1.000
_cell.angle_alpha   90.00
_cell.angle_beta   90.00
_cell.angle_gamma   90.00
#
_symmetry.space_group_name_H-M   'P 1'
#
loop_
_entity.id
_entity.type
_entity.pdbx_description
1 polymer ?
#
loop_
_entity_poly.entity_id
_entity_poly.type
_entity_poly.pdbx_seq_one_letter_code
_entity_poly.pdbx_strand_id
1 'polypeptide(L)' 'MTIIQPYGVAITQAIASGDLEEMKRAKALAEDHVQRYGDIPTLLTHLKAAIAKLEAGKTP' A
#
# COMPACT_ATOMS: atom_id res chain seq x y z
N MET A 1 1.07 7.01 16.30
CA MET A 1 1.98 6.77 15.14
C MET A 1 1.55 5.48 14.50
N THR A 2 0.84 5.55 13.36
CA THR A 2 0.39 4.35 12.66
C THR A 2 1.57 3.78 11.89
N ILE A 3 2.26 2.81 12.50
CA ILE A 3 3.29 2.04 11.82
C ILE A 3 2.56 1.19 10.78
N ILE A 4 2.57 1.63 9.52
CA ILE A 4 2.22 0.77 8.39
C ILE A 4 3.38 -0.21 8.28
N GLN A 5 3.26 -1.39 8.91
CA GLN A 5 4.16 -2.48 8.57
C GLN A 5 3.97 -2.72 7.07
N PRO A 6 5.00 -2.56 6.22
CA PRO A 6 4.82 -2.71 4.80
C PRO A 6 4.50 -4.18 4.55
N TYR A 7 3.23 -4.49 4.33
CA TYR A 7 2.73 -5.81 3.96
C TYR A 7 3.56 -6.37 2.80
N GLY A 8 4.08 -5.50 1.92
CA GLY A 8 5.01 -5.85 0.85
C GLY A 8 6.26 -6.61 1.32
N VAL A 9 6.87 -6.26 2.46
CA VAL A 9 8.04 -6.99 2.98
C VAL A 9 7.64 -8.35 3.52
N ALA A 10 6.55 -8.43 4.28
CA ALA A 10 6.04 -9.70 4.82
C ALA A 10 5.60 -10.66 3.69
N ILE A 11 4.93 -10.15 2.65
CA ILE A 11 4.56 -10.93 1.46
C ILE A 11 5.81 -11.40 0.71
N THR A 12 6.79 -10.52 0.50
CA THR A 12 8.03 -10.86 -0.21
C THR A 12 8.83 -11.92 0.55
N GLN A 13 8.90 -11.81 1.89
CA GLN A 13 9.57 -12.79 2.72
C GLN A 13 8.83 -14.12 2.78
N ALA A 14 7.50 -14.12 2.90
CA ALA A 14 6.70 -15.35 2.87
C ALA A 14 6.87 -16.11 1.56
N ILE A 15 6.88 -15.39 0.42
CA ILE A 15 7.14 -15.98 -0.90
C ILE A 15 8.57 -16.53 -0.97
N ALA A 16 9.57 -15.76 -0.52
CA ALA A 16 10.97 -16.16 -0.56
C ALA A 16 11.28 -17.35 0.38
N SER A 17 10.57 -17.46 1.51
CA SER A 17 10.73 -18.55 2.47
C SER A 17 10.07 -19.85 2.03
N GLY A 18 9.12 -19.79 1.08
CA GLY A 18 8.38 -20.97 0.61
C GLY A 18 7.43 -21.59 1.65
N ASP A 19 7.18 -20.92 2.77
CA ASP A 19 6.31 -21.41 3.83
C ASP A 19 4.83 -21.13 3.50
N LEU A 20 4.04 -22.19 3.34
CA LEU A 20 2.65 -22.10 2.91
C LEU A 20 1.74 -21.45 3.95
N GLU A 21 2.01 -21.63 5.24
CA GLU A 21 1.21 -21.00 6.30
C GLU A 21 1.48 -19.49 6.35
N GLU A 22 2.74 -19.09 6.22
CA GLU A 22 3.14 -17.70 6.22
C GLU A 22 2.62 -16.95 4.98
N MET A 23 2.63 -17.60 3.80
CA MET A 23 2.01 -17.06 2.59
C MET A 23 0.50 -16.83 2.76
N LYS A 24 -0.22 -17.75 3.42
CA LYS A 24 -1.66 -17.59 3.68
C LYS A 24 -1.96 -16.45 4.66
N ARG A 25 -1.14 -16.29 5.70
CA ARG A 25 -1.26 -15.18 6.65
C ARG A 25 -0.99 -13.83 5.97
N ALA A 26 0.07 -13.76 5.17
CA ALA A 26 0.40 -12.56 4.41
C ALA A 26 -0.71 -12.19 3.42
N LYS A 27 -1.30 -13.19 2.74
CA LYS A 27 -2.47 -13.00 1.86
C LYS A 27 -3.67 -12.41 2.62
N ALA A 28 -4.05 -13.00 3.75
CA ALA A 28 -5.20 -12.53 4.52
C ALA A 28 -5.03 -11.09 5.03
N LEU A 29 -3.82 -10.75 5.48
CA LEU A 29 -3.49 -9.38 5.91
C LEU A 29 -3.53 -8.38 4.74
N ALA A 30 -3.06 -8.79 3.56
CA ALA A 30 -3.10 -7.95 2.37
C ALA A 30 -4.54 -7.72 1.89
N GLU A 31 -5.38 -8.76 1.90
CA GLU A 31 -6.80 -8.65 1.53
C GLU A 31 -7.57 -7.74 2.49
N ASP A 32 -7.36 -7.88 3.82
CA ASP A 32 -7.96 -6.99 4.81
C ASP A 32 -7.52 -5.53 4.62
N HIS A 33 -6.25 -5.30 4.28
CA HIS A 33 -5.74 -3.97 4.00
C HIS A 33 -6.40 -3.35 2.75
N VAL A 34 -6.47 -4.11 1.65
CA VAL A 34 -7.14 -3.67 0.41
C VAL A 34 -8.62 -3.42 0.68
N GLN A 35 -9.28 -4.24 1.49
CA GLN A 35 -10.69 -4.05 1.83
C GLN A 35 -10.94 -2.81 2.68
N ARG A 36 -10.07 -2.51 3.66
CA ARG A 36 -10.24 -1.33 4.54
C ARG A 36 -9.91 -0.03 3.86
N TYR A 37 -8.85 0.00 3.05
CA TYR A 37 -8.30 1.25 2.54
C TYR A 37 -8.47 1.42 1.03
N GLY A 38 -8.94 0.39 0.33
CA GLY A 38 -9.08 0.40 -1.12
C GLY A 38 -7.75 0.33 -1.86
N ASP A 39 -7.76 0.73 -3.13
CA ASP A 39 -6.57 0.76 -3.97
C ASP A 39 -5.68 1.97 -3.64
N ILE A 40 -4.84 1.81 -2.61
CA ILE A 40 -3.86 2.81 -2.17
C ILE A 40 -2.98 3.34 -3.32
N PRO A 41 -2.48 2.52 -4.27
CA PRO A 41 -1.69 3.04 -5.41
C PRO A 41 -2.47 4.03 -6.29
N THR A 42 -3.74 3.75 -6.56
CA THR A 42 -4.63 4.65 -7.30
C THR A 42 -4.89 5.92 -6.50
N LEU A 43 -5.23 5.81 -5.22
CA LEU A 43 -5.43 6.98 -4.34
C LEU A 43 -4.18 7.87 -4.26
N LEU A 44 -2.99 7.27 -4.18
CA LEU A 44 -1.72 8.00 -4.18
C LEU A 44 -1.47 8.72 -5.51
N THR A 45 -1.84 8.10 -6.64
CA THR A 45 -1.76 8.73 -7.97
C THR A 45 -2.67 9.95 -8.05
N HIS A 46 -3.91 9.84 -7.57
CA HIS A 46 -4.84 10.97 -7.50
C HIS A 46 -4.33 12.09 -6.59
N LEU A 47 -3.77 11.74 -5.43
CA LEU A 47 -3.19 12.71 -4.50
C LEU A 47 -2.03 13.48 -5.14
N LYS A 48 -1.11 12.78 -5.82
CA LYS A 48 -0.01 13.43 -6.56
C LYS A 48 -0.51 14.39 -7.62
N ALA A 49 -1.54 14.00 -8.38
CA ALA A 49 -2.14 14.87 -9.39
C ALA A 49 -2.80 16.11 -8.76
N ALA A 50 -3.47 15.96 -7.61
CA ALA A 50 -4.06 17.08 -6.88
C ALA A 50 -2.99 18.04 -6.35
N ILE A 51 -1.89 17.52 -5.79
CA ILE A 51 -0.74 18.31 -5.34
C ILE A 51 -0.15 19.10 -6.52
N ALA A 52 0.15 18.43 -7.63
CA ALA A 52 0.73 19.07 -8.81
C ALA A 52 -0.15 20.22 -9.36
N LYS A 53 -1.48 20.07 -9.34
CA LYS A 53 -2.41 21.14 -9.73
C LYS A 53 -2.34 22.35 -8.80
N LEU A 54 -2.29 22.12 -7.48
CA LEU A 54 -2.19 23.19 -6.49
C LEU A 54 -0.83 23.89 -6.56
N GLU A 55 0.25 23.15 -6.81
CA GLU A 55 1.60 23.71 -6.97
C GLU A 55 1.72 24.51 -8.28
N ALA A 56 1.18 24.01 -9.40
CA ALA A 56 1.16 24.76 -10.67
C ALA A 56 0.28 26.01 -10.62
N GLY A 57 -0.83 25.97 -9.88
CA GLY A 57 -1.69 27.12 -9.62
C GLY A 57 -1.09 28.14 -8.63
N LYS A 58 -0.01 27.77 -7.93
CA LYS A 58 0.74 28.64 -7.02
C LYS A 58 1.89 29.31 -7.78
N THR A 59 1.53 30.09 -8.81
CA THR A 59 2.45 31.06 -9.43
C THR A 59 2.13 32.45 -8.84
N PRO A 60 3.13 33.27 -8.46
CA PRO A 60 2.92 34.64 -8.00
C PRO A 60 2.23 35.54 -9.04
#